data_AF-A0A5B8Z8A3-F1
#
_entry.id   AF-A0A5B8Z8A3-F1
#
_cell.length_a   1.000
_cell.length_b   1.000
_cell.length_c   1.000
_cell.angle_alpha   90.00
_cell.angle_beta   90.00
_cell.angle_gamma   90.00
#
_symmetry.space_group_name_H-M   'P 1'
#
loop_
_entity.id
_entity.type
_entity.pdbx_description
1 polymer ?
#
loop_
_entity_poly.entity_id
_entity_poly.type
_entity_poly.pdbx_seq_one_letter_code
_entity_poly.pdbx_strand_id
1 'polypeptide(L)'
;MHNFFGHEYDPFPFLPYSLYHFFMIFVLIIGSVLIFYFRDFLRKHDKTARIIMFVSLFLFEALYHIWLYKDGYWDISFTLPLQLCSLSLILCLLLLFTQSKLIFQIVFFIGISGAFMAILTPELFLGFPHFRYFQFFITHILIIWTCLYFLFIHQLAPTRRGVLYSFLFLNLSAICAYIANKITNGNYMFLASKPTNGSLLDYFGPFPFYIFALEVSALIMFFLLFLICDKVLMKLIQK
;
A
#
# COMPACT_ATOMS: atom_id res chain seq x y z
N MET A 1 7.66 28.81 -14.02
CA MET A 1 8.44 27.56 -14.10
C MET A 1 7.67 26.52 -13.32
N HIS A 2 7.23 25.44 -13.97
CA HIS A 2 6.51 24.38 -13.26
C HIS A 2 7.46 23.69 -12.29
N ASN A 3 7.14 23.74 -11.00
CA ASN A 3 8.01 23.24 -9.95
C ASN A 3 7.75 21.75 -9.74
N PHE A 4 8.81 20.95 -9.71
CA PHE A 4 8.78 19.52 -9.37
C PHE A 4 8.13 19.20 -8.01
N PHE A 5 8.13 20.19 -7.11
CA PHE A 5 7.51 20.15 -5.78
C PHE A 5 6.28 21.06 -5.67
N GLY A 6 5.72 21.54 -6.78
CA GLY A 6 4.53 22.39 -6.78
C GLY A 6 3.25 21.61 -6.45
N HIS A 7 2.16 22.33 -6.20
CA HIS A 7 0.82 21.74 -6.03
C HIS A 7 -0.10 21.98 -7.25
N GLU A 8 0.48 22.49 -8.34
CA GLU A 8 -0.22 22.69 -9.61
C GLU A 8 -0.41 21.35 -10.32
N TYR A 9 -1.66 20.97 -10.57
CA TYR A 9 -2.01 19.69 -11.20
C TYR A 9 -1.89 19.72 -12.72
N ASP A 10 -2.33 20.81 -13.35
CA ASP A 10 -2.39 20.99 -14.80
C ASP A 10 -1.05 20.78 -15.54
N PRO A 11 0.11 21.16 -14.97
CA PRO A 11 1.39 20.95 -15.65
C PRO A 11 1.85 19.50 -15.70
N PHE A 12 1.35 18.67 -14.77
CA PHE A 12 1.78 17.28 -14.60
C PHE A 12 0.57 16.35 -14.37
N PRO A 13 -0.36 16.24 -15.33
CA PRO A 13 -1.52 15.37 -15.15
C PRO A 13 -1.07 13.90 -15.12
N PHE A 14 -1.55 13.15 -14.13
CA PHE A 14 -1.39 11.70 -14.16
C PHE A 14 -2.28 11.09 -15.24
N LEU A 15 -1.67 10.28 -16.11
CA LEU A 15 -2.36 9.53 -17.15
C LEU A 15 -2.29 8.04 -16.82
N PRO A 16 -3.41 7.41 -16.41
CA PRO A 16 -3.48 5.98 -16.19
C PRO A 16 -3.07 5.21 -17.44
N TYR A 17 -2.36 4.11 -17.24
CA TYR A 17 -1.88 3.20 -18.30
C TYR A 17 -0.98 3.85 -19.36
N SER A 18 -0.36 4.99 -19.02
CA SER A 18 0.74 5.56 -19.81
C SER A 18 2.02 4.72 -19.72
N LEU A 19 3.01 5.01 -20.57
CA LEU A 19 4.34 4.38 -20.51
C LEU A 19 4.97 4.47 -19.12
N TYR A 20 4.86 5.64 -18.46
CA TYR A 20 5.38 5.84 -17.11
C TYR A 20 4.63 5.02 -16.07
N HIS A 21 3.31 4.85 -16.22
CA HIS A 21 2.56 3.95 -15.34
C HIS A 21 3.05 2.50 -15.48
N PHE A 22 3.17 1.99 -16.72
CA PHE A 22 3.69 0.66 -16.97
C PHE A 22 5.13 0.47 -16.52
N PHE A 23 5.95 1.53 -16.56
CA PHE A 23 7.30 1.49 -16.03
C PHE A 23 7.32 1.18 -14.53
N MET A 24 6.45 1.79 -13.71
CA MET A 24 6.42 1.48 -12.27
C MET A 24 5.88 0.07 -11.98
N ILE A 25 4.94 -0.44 -12.79
CA ILE A 25 4.51 -1.83 -12.72
C ILE A 25 5.67 -2.77 -13.08
N PHE A 26 6.45 -2.44 -14.10
CA PHE A 26 7.65 -3.19 -14.46
C PHE A 26 8.66 -3.20 -13.32
N VAL A 27 8.91 -2.05 -12.67
CA VAL A 27 9.77 -1.95 -11.47
C VAL A 27 9.27 -2.88 -10.36
N LEU A 28 7.97 -2.87 -10.04
CA LEU A 28 7.36 -3.76 -9.05
C LEU A 28 7.68 -5.24 -9.36
N ILE A 29 7.47 -5.66 -10.60
CA ILE A 29 7.63 -7.06 -11.04
C ILE A 29 9.11 -7.45 -10.98
N ILE A 30 10.00 -6.66 -11.58
CA ILE A 30 11.43 -7.00 -11.63
C ILE A 30 12.01 -7.04 -10.22
N GLY A 31 11.67 -6.09 -9.34
CA GLY A 31 12.14 -6.12 -7.95
C GLY A 31 11.61 -7.31 -7.17
N SER A 32 10.35 -7.70 -7.37
CA SER A 32 9.78 -8.92 -6.77
C SER A 32 10.56 -10.18 -7.19
N VAL A 33 10.91 -10.29 -8.48
CA VAL A 33 11.72 -11.39 -9.02
C VAL A 33 13.14 -11.36 -8.45
N LEU A 34 13.77 -10.19 -8.36
CA LEU A 34 15.11 -10.02 -7.80
C LEU A 34 15.15 -10.39 -6.32
N ILE A 35 14.17 -9.99 -5.52
CA ILE A 35 14.07 -10.38 -4.09
C ILE A 35 14.02 -11.90 -3.97
N PHE A 36 13.26 -12.58 -4.82
CA PHE A 36 13.15 -14.04 -4.80
C PHE A 36 14.45 -14.76 -5.23
N TYR A 37 15.10 -14.29 -6.31
CA TYR A 37 16.34 -14.88 -6.83
C TYR A 37 17.53 -14.64 -5.91
N PHE A 38 17.67 -13.43 -5.36
CA PHE A 38 18.79 -13.07 -4.48
C PHE A 38 18.48 -13.30 -2.99
N ARG A 39 17.46 -14.11 -2.66
CA ARG A 39 17.00 -14.35 -1.29
C ARG A 39 18.10 -14.80 -0.32
N ASP A 40 19.04 -15.64 -0.77
CA ASP A 40 20.11 -16.15 0.10
C ASP A 40 21.18 -15.09 0.38
N PHE A 41 21.46 -14.21 -0.60
CA PHE A 41 22.33 -13.06 -0.39
C PHE A 41 21.68 -12.06 0.57
N LEU A 42 20.38 -11.76 0.38
CA LEU A 42 19.61 -10.87 1.25
C LEU A 42 19.50 -11.43 2.67
N ARG A 43 19.34 -12.76 2.83
CA ARG A 43 19.33 -13.42 4.14
C ARG A 43 20.63 -13.19 4.92
N LYS A 44 21.78 -13.22 4.24
CA LYS A 44 23.09 -12.91 4.87
C LYS A 44 23.20 -11.45 5.31
N HIS A 45 22.49 -10.54 4.64
CA HIS A 45 22.51 -9.10 4.90
C HIS A 45 21.19 -8.59 5.50
N ASP A 46 20.47 -9.45 6.23
CA ASP A 46 19.08 -9.19 6.60
C ASP A 46 18.89 -7.86 7.33
N LYS A 47 19.72 -7.60 8.34
CA LYS A 47 19.65 -6.37 9.13
C LYS A 47 19.81 -5.13 8.25
N THR A 48 20.77 -5.15 7.32
CA THR A 48 21.03 -4.04 6.41
C THR A 48 19.86 -3.82 5.47
N ALA A 49 19.34 -4.89 4.85
CA ALA A 49 18.20 -4.81 3.95
C ALA A 49 16.96 -4.24 4.66
N ARG A 50 16.64 -4.73 5.88
CA ARG A 50 15.52 -4.21 6.67
C ARG A 50 15.68 -2.74 7.06
N ILE A 51 16.90 -2.32 7.44
CA ILE A 51 17.17 -0.90 7.74
C ILE A 51 16.96 -0.03 6.50
N ILE A 52 17.47 -0.44 5.33
CA ILE A 52 17.29 0.30 4.07
C ILE A 52 15.80 0.45 3.74
N MET A 53 15.02 -0.63 3.84
CA MET A 53 13.58 -0.60 3.58
C MET A 53 12.84 0.28 4.59
N PHE A 54 13.19 0.19 5.88
CA PHE A 54 12.60 1.01 6.94
C PHE A 54 12.86 2.49 6.72
N VAL A 55 14.13 2.86 6.51
CA VAL A 55 14.54 4.25 6.27
C VAL A 55 13.88 4.79 5.00
N SER A 56 13.81 3.99 3.94
CA SER A 56 13.16 4.40 2.69
C SER A 56 11.67 4.70 2.90
N LEU A 57 10.91 3.76 3.49
CA LEU A 57 9.49 3.96 3.79
C LEU A 57 9.25 5.19 4.67
N PHE A 58 10.02 5.31 5.75
CA PHE A 58 9.91 6.45 6.67
C PHE A 58 10.23 7.77 5.98
N LEU A 59 11.30 7.81 5.17
CA LEU A 59 11.70 9.02 4.46
C LEU A 59 10.65 9.45 3.44
N PHE A 60 10.10 8.54 2.64
CA PHE A 60 9.07 8.88 1.66
C PHE A 60 7.79 9.42 2.32
N GLU A 61 7.38 8.84 3.45
CA GLU A 61 6.23 9.34 4.21
C GLU A 61 6.53 10.71 4.86
N ALA A 62 7.70 10.88 5.46
CA ALA A 62 8.12 12.15 6.03
C ALA A 62 8.19 13.26 4.97
N LEU A 63 8.77 12.97 3.81
CA LEU A 63 8.84 13.90 2.68
C LEU A 63 7.45 14.27 2.16
N TYR A 64 6.50 13.33 2.14
CA TYR A 64 5.11 13.61 1.77
C TYR A 64 4.46 14.61 2.74
N HIS A 65 4.61 14.40 4.05
CA HIS A 65 4.08 15.34 5.05
C HIS A 65 4.77 16.70 5.03
N ILE A 66 6.10 16.73 4.84
CA ILE A 66 6.86 17.98 4.70
C ILE A 66 6.38 18.75 3.47
N TRP A 67 6.18 18.06 2.34
CA TRP A 67 5.69 18.66 1.11
C TRP A 67 4.31 19.31 1.29
N LEU A 68 3.37 18.60 1.93
CA LEU A 68 2.05 19.16 2.26
C LEU A 68 2.12 20.34 3.23
N TYR A 69 2.95 20.22 4.27
CA TYR A 69 3.05 21.23 5.32
C TYR A 69 3.65 22.54 4.80
N LYS A 70 4.71 22.44 3.97
CA LYS A 70 5.44 23.60 3.45
C LYS A 70 4.55 24.58 2.68
N ASP A 71 3.61 24.06 1.91
CA ASP A 71 2.75 24.85 1.04
C ASP A 71 1.33 25.03 1.62
N GLY A 72 1.12 24.69 2.90
CA GLY A 72 -0.14 24.92 3.62
C GLY A 72 -1.28 23.96 3.26
N TYR A 73 -0.98 22.84 2.58
CA TYR A 73 -1.95 21.81 2.20
C TYR A 73 -2.08 20.69 3.24
N TRP A 74 -1.40 20.78 4.38
CA TRP A 74 -1.57 19.79 5.44
C TRP A 74 -2.93 19.99 6.11
N ASP A 75 -3.83 19.02 5.94
CA ASP A 75 -5.19 19.09 6.49
C ASP A 75 -5.60 17.78 7.17
N ILE A 76 -6.15 17.90 8.37
CA ILE A 76 -6.61 16.80 9.23
C ILE A 76 -7.72 15.94 8.57
N SER A 77 -8.42 16.43 7.55
CA SER A 77 -9.46 15.68 6.82
C SER A 77 -8.91 14.59 5.90
N PHE A 78 -7.62 14.63 5.54
CA PHE A 78 -7.00 13.60 4.67
C PHE A 78 -5.56 13.19 5.02
N THR A 79 -4.86 13.90 5.91
CA THR A 79 -3.44 13.62 6.22
C THR A 79 -3.20 12.70 7.41
N LEU A 80 -4.21 12.41 8.23
CA LEU A 80 -4.05 11.42 9.30
C LEU A 80 -3.77 10.04 8.69
N PRO A 81 -3.00 9.17 9.35
CA PRO A 81 -2.65 7.87 8.84
C PRO A 81 -3.80 6.85 8.97
N LEU A 82 -4.99 7.24 8.51
CA LEU A 82 -6.22 6.47 8.56
C LEU A 82 -6.61 5.93 7.19
N GLN A 83 -5.87 6.28 6.14
CA GLN A 83 -5.92 5.58 4.87
C GLN A 83 -5.33 4.18 5.02
N LEU A 84 -5.88 3.20 4.28
CA LEU A 84 -5.43 1.82 4.35
C LEU A 84 -3.95 1.66 3.96
N CYS A 85 -3.47 2.45 3.00
CA CYS A 85 -2.07 2.48 2.59
C CYS A 85 -1.16 3.07 3.68
N SER A 86 -1.56 4.16 4.35
CA SER A 86 -0.82 4.74 5.47
C SER A 86 -0.74 3.80 6.67
N LEU A 87 -1.85 3.11 7.00
CA LEU A 87 -1.86 2.06 8.01
C LEU A 87 -0.92 0.89 7.63
N SER A 88 -0.96 0.47 6.37
CA SER A 88 -0.07 -0.58 5.85
C SER A 88 1.39 -0.17 5.93
N LEU A 89 1.72 1.10 5.63
CA LEU A 89 3.07 1.66 5.78
C LEU A 89 3.55 1.59 7.23
N ILE A 90 2.73 2.05 8.18
CA ILE A 90 3.06 1.99 9.62
C ILE A 90 3.28 0.54 10.05
N LEU A 91 2.41 -0.39 9.64
CA LEU A 91 2.59 -1.81 9.94
C LEU A 91 3.86 -2.38 9.29
N CYS A 92 4.22 -1.95 8.08
CA CYS A 92 5.50 -2.32 7.46
C CYS A 92 6.69 -1.83 8.28
N LEU A 93 6.67 -0.58 8.75
CA LEU A 93 7.72 -0.04 9.64
C LEU A 93 7.82 -0.86 10.94
N LEU A 94 6.68 -1.16 11.56
CA LEU A 94 6.62 -1.99 12.77
C LEU A 94 7.10 -3.41 12.49
N LEU A 95 6.75 -4.00 11.35
CA LEU A 95 7.21 -5.33 10.94
C LEU A 95 8.73 -5.35 10.71
N LEU A 96 9.26 -4.38 9.99
CA LEU A 96 10.69 -4.25 9.72
C LEU A 96 11.50 -4.10 11.02
N PHE A 97 10.95 -3.40 12.01
CA PHE A 97 11.57 -3.22 13.32
C PHE A 97 11.43 -4.47 14.22
N THR A 98 10.20 -4.96 14.41
CA THR A 98 9.88 -6.01 15.40
C THR A 98 10.00 -7.44 14.87
N GLN A 99 9.93 -7.63 13.55
CA GLN A 99 9.84 -8.94 12.88
C GLN A 99 8.67 -9.80 13.39
N SER A 100 7.61 -9.16 13.89
CA SER A 100 6.48 -9.85 14.50
C SER A 100 5.68 -10.65 13.47
N LYS A 101 5.50 -11.95 13.75
CA LYS A 101 4.66 -12.84 12.93
C LYS A 101 3.21 -12.36 12.84
N LEU A 102 2.66 -11.79 13.93
CA LEU A 102 1.29 -11.28 13.94
C LEU A 102 1.14 -10.07 13.00
N ILE A 103 2.08 -9.13 13.08
CA ILE A 103 2.08 -7.95 12.20
C ILE A 103 2.24 -8.38 10.74
N PHE A 104 3.14 -9.34 10.48
CA PHE A 104 3.29 -9.93 9.15
C PHE A 104 1.96 -10.48 8.64
N GLN A 105 1.23 -11.29 9.42
CA GLN A 105 -0.07 -11.81 8.96
C GLN A 105 -1.01 -10.68 8.55
N ILE A 106 -1.13 -9.62 9.36
CA ILE A 106 -2.02 -8.49 9.07
C ILE A 106 -1.59 -7.76 7.80
N VAL A 107 -0.35 -7.26 7.77
CA VAL A 107 0.13 -6.41 6.67
C VAL A 107 0.28 -7.19 5.36
N PHE A 108 0.54 -8.50 5.41
CA PHE A 108 0.61 -9.33 4.22
C PHE A 108 -0.70 -9.29 3.43
N PHE A 109 -1.84 -9.46 4.11
CA PHE A 109 -3.14 -9.46 3.44
C PHE A 109 -3.62 -8.05 3.10
N ILE A 110 -3.66 -7.14 4.08
CA ILE A 110 -4.19 -5.78 3.83
C ILE A 110 -3.25 -4.97 2.94
N GLY A 111 -1.93 -5.09 3.16
CA GLY A 111 -0.91 -4.28 2.51
C GLY A 111 -0.68 -4.70 1.07
N ILE A 112 -0.53 -6.00 0.79
CA ILE A 112 -0.42 -6.46 -0.61
C ILE A 112 -1.70 -6.15 -1.37
N SER A 113 -2.88 -6.48 -0.83
CA SER A 113 -4.14 -6.26 -1.56
C SER A 113 -4.38 -4.78 -1.84
N GLY A 114 -4.22 -3.93 -0.82
CA GLY A 114 -4.42 -2.49 -0.96
C GLY A 114 -3.39 -1.83 -1.87
N ALA A 115 -2.10 -2.11 -1.68
CA ALA A 115 -1.04 -1.51 -2.49
C ALA A 115 -1.07 -2.01 -3.94
N PHE A 116 -1.42 -3.27 -4.17
CA PHE A 116 -1.61 -3.80 -5.52
C PHE A 116 -2.72 -3.09 -6.28
N MET A 117 -3.88 -2.89 -5.64
CA MET A 117 -4.99 -2.15 -6.24
C MET A 117 -4.63 -0.67 -6.46
N ALA A 118 -3.92 -0.05 -5.51
CA ALA A 118 -3.45 1.33 -5.65
C ALA A 118 -2.45 1.50 -6.81
N ILE A 119 -1.63 0.49 -7.11
CA ILE A 119 -0.72 0.51 -8.26
C ILE A 119 -1.48 0.26 -9.56
N LEU A 120 -2.45 -0.65 -9.62
CA LEU A 120 -3.16 -0.96 -10.87
C LEU A 120 -4.22 0.06 -11.26
N THR A 121 -4.88 0.66 -10.26
CA THR A 121 -5.90 1.69 -10.44
C THR A 121 -5.59 2.89 -9.53
N PRO A 122 -4.56 3.69 -9.87
CA PRO A 122 -4.10 4.77 -9.00
C PRO A 122 -5.13 5.88 -8.87
N GLU A 123 -5.43 6.23 -7.63
CA GLU A 123 -6.10 7.49 -7.28
C GLU A 123 -4.99 8.54 -7.10
N LEU A 124 -4.52 9.10 -8.21
CA LEU A 124 -3.37 10.00 -8.27
C LEU A 124 -3.62 11.09 -9.31
N PHE A 125 -3.41 12.35 -8.93
CA PHE A 125 -3.61 13.50 -9.82
C PHE A 125 -2.30 13.98 -10.46
N LEU A 126 -1.17 13.90 -9.74
CA LEU A 126 0.13 14.39 -10.17
C LEU A 126 0.96 13.26 -10.79
N GLY A 127 1.20 13.35 -12.09
CA GLY A 127 1.93 12.37 -12.90
C GLY A 127 3.44 12.63 -12.99
N PHE A 128 4.12 11.81 -13.79
CA PHE A 128 5.56 11.96 -14.03
C PHE A 128 5.86 13.32 -14.70
N PRO A 129 6.98 13.98 -14.34
CA PRO A 129 8.01 13.60 -13.37
C PRO A 129 7.78 14.21 -11.97
N HIS A 130 6.55 14.42 -11.51
CA HIS A 130 6.31 15.12 -10.24
C HIS A 130 6.77 14.32 -9.00
N PHE A 131 7.18 15.00 -7.92
CA PHE A 131 7.54 14.36 -6.65
C PHE A 131 6.47 13.37 -6.16
N ARG A 132 5.20 13.80 -6.18
CA ARG A 132 4.05 13.02 -5.72
C ARG A 132 3.87 11.71 -6.51
N TYR A 133 4.21 11.69 -7.80
CA TYR A 133 4.20 10.48 -8.62
C TYR A 133 5.19 9.45 -8.07
N PHE A 134 6.45 9.85 -7.87
CA PHE A 134 7.48 8.95 -7.34
C PHE A 134 7.16 8.49 -5.93
N GLN A 135 6.79 9.41 -5.05
CA GLN A 135 6.45 9.09 -3.66
C GLN A 135 5.27 8.11 -3.59
N PHE A 136 4.22 8.29 -4.41
CA PHE A 136 3.10 7.36 -4.47
C PHE A 136 3.55 5.96 -4.89
N PHE A 137 4.14 5.80 -6.07
CA PHE A 137 4.46 4.46 -6.58
C PHE A 137 5.54 3.76 -5.74
N ILE A 138 6.61 4.46 -5.36
CA ILE A 138 7.71 3.85 -4.58
C ILE A 138 7.21 3.36 -3.23
N THR A 139 6.37 4.14 -2.54
CA THR A 139 5.81 3.75 -1.24
C THR A 139 4.96 2.47 -1.35
N HIS A 140 4.07 2.40 -2.34
CA HIS A 140 3.23 1.21 -2.54
C HIS A 140 4.05 -0.03 -2.95
N ILE A 141 5.07 0.16 -3.80
CA ILE A 141 5.99 -0.91 -4.17
C ILE A 141 6.76 -1.43 -2.94
N LEU A 142 7.26 -0.52 -2.09
CA LEU A 142 7.97 -0.89 -0.86
C LEU A 142 7.09 -1.64 0.15
N ILE A 143 5.80 -1.34 0.24
CA ILE A 143 4.85 -2.11 1.06
C ILE A 143 4.78 -3.56 0.57
N ILE A 144 4.61 -3.76 -0.75
CA ILE A 144 4.56 -5.12 -1.34
C ILE A 144 5.89 -5.83 -1.15
N TRP A 145 7.01 -5.18 -1.47
CA TRP A 145 8.33 -5.75 -1.31
C TRP A 145 8.67 -6.08 0.15
N THR A 146 8.19 -5.31 1.13
CA THR A 146 8.33 -5.64 2.56
C THR A 146 7.63 -6.97 2.87
N CYS A 147 6.42 -7.16 2.37
CA CYS A 147 5.68 -8.40 2.58
C CYS A 147 6.36 -9.59 1.90
N LEU A 148 6.81 -9.42 0.64
CA LEU A 148 7.55 -10.45 -0.09
C LEU A 148 8.91 -10.77 0.54
N TYR A 149 9.58 -9.76 1.10
CA TYR A 149 10.84 -9.94 1.80
C TYR A 149 10.69 -10.86 3.00
N PHE A 150 9.67 -10.63 3.84
CA PHE A 150 9.38 -11.52 4.98
C PHE A 150 8.87 -12.90 4.54
N LEU A 151 8.15 -12.98 3.43
CA LEU A 151 7.72 -14.25 2.85
C LEU A 151 8.90 -15.10 2.38
N PHE A 152 9.85 -14.52 1.63
CA PHE A 152 10.93 -15.27 0.98
C PHE A 152 12.18 -15.42 1.84
N ILE A 153 12.57 -14.38 2.58
CA ILE A 153 13.82 -14.35 3.35
C ILE A 153 13.58 -14.91 4.76
N HIS A 154 12.53 -14.43 5.45
CA HIS A 154 12.14 -14.87 6.80
C HIS A 154 11.24 -16.12 6.79
N GLN A 155 10.80 -16.56 5.60
CA GLN A 155 9.99 -17.77 5.40
C GLN A 155 8.69 -17.76 6.24
N LEU A 156 8.12 -16.57 6.47
CA LEU A 156 6.85 -16.45 7.16
C LEU A 156 5.71 -16.78 6.18
N ALA A 157 4.96 -17.84 6.46
CA ALA A 157 3.84 -18.24 5.62
C ALA A 157 2.53 -17.55 6.04
N PRO A 158 1.69 -17.07 5.11
CA PRO A 158 0.34 -16.63 5.42
C PRO A 158 -0.52 -17.81 5.91
N THR A 159 -1.40 -17.54 6.87
CA THR A 159 -2.23 -18.57 7.52
C THR A 159 -3.71 -18.23 7.40
N ARG A 160 -4.58 -19.24 7.57
CA ARG A 160 -6.04 -19.04 7.63
C ARG A 160 -6.44 -18.10 8.78
N ARG A 161 -5.78 -18.22 9.94
CA ARG A 161 -5.99 -17.28 11.06
C ARG A 161 -5.55 -15.86 10.70
N GLY A 162 -4.49 -15.73 9.91
CA GLY A 162 -4.05 -14.45 9.37
C GLY A 162 -5.11 -13.76 8.50
N VAL A 163 -5.83 -14.50 7.65
CA VAL A 163 -6.97 -13.96 6.88
C VAL A 163 -8.01 -13.36 7.83
N LEU A 164 -8.42 -14.12 8.86
CA LEU A 164 -9.39 -13.66 9.84
C LEU A 164 -8.90 -12.42 10.60
N TYR A 165 -7.67 -12.44 11.13
CA TYR A 165 -7.12 -11.30 11.88
C TYR A 165 -6.96 -10.06 11.01
N SER A 166 -6.59 -10.23 9.75
CA SER A 166 -6.48 -9.11 8.79
C SER A 166 -7.84 -8.51 8.48
N PHE A 167 -8.86 -9.35 8.31
CA PHE A 167 -10.22 -8.88 8.07
C PHE A 167 -10.80 -8.16 9.29
N LEU A 168 -10.58 -8.68 10.49
CA LEU A 168 -10.97 -8.00 11.73
C LEU A 168 -10.24 -6.66 11.90
N PHE A 169 -8.92 -6.63 11.63
CA PHE A 169 -8.13 -5.41 11.68
C PHE A 169 -8.59 -4.37 10.65
N LEU A 170 -8.90 -4.79 9.42
CA LEU A 170 -9.45 -3.93 8.37
C LEU A 170 -10.75 -3.27 8.81
N ASN A 171 -11.69 -4.06 9.36
CA ASN A 171 -12.98 -3.57 9.84
C ASN A 171 -12.83 -2.62 11.03
N LEU A 172 -11.97 -2.97 12.00
CA LEU A 172 -11.68 -2.08 13.13
C LEU A 172 -11.08 -0.75 12.66
N SER A 173 -10.14 -0.81 11.71
CA SER A 173 -9.55 0.38 11.09
C SER A 173 -10.59 1.21 10.34
N ALA A 174 -11.50 0.56 9.61
CA ALA A 174 -12.60 1.24 8.91
C ALA A 174 -13.57 1.95 9.87
N ILE A 175 -13.87 1.34 11.02
CA ILE A 175 -14.68 2.00 12.07
C ILE A 175 -13.96 3.25 12.59
N CYS A 176 -12.66 3.16 12.89
CA CYS A 176 -11.86 4.31 13.31
C CYS A 176 -11.83 5.41 12.23
N ALA A 177 -11.62 5.04 10.97
CA ALA A 177 -11.63 5.96 9.83
C ALA A 177 -13.00 6.63 9.64
N TYR A 178 -14.10 5.88 9.80
CA TYR A 178 -15.46 6.42 9.73
C TYR A 178 -15.73 7.46 10.83
N ILE A 179 -15.34 7.18 12.07
CA ILE A 179 -15.47 8.13 13.18
C ILE A 179 -14.63 9.39 12.89
N ALA A 180 -13.40 9.22 12.43
CA ALA A 180 -12.54 10.34 12.07
C ALA A 180 -13.14 11.18 10.93
N ASN A 181 -13.72 10.55 9.90
CA ASN A 181 -14.41 11.26 8.82
C ASN A 181 -15.54 12.15 9.34
N LYS A 182 -16.32 11.68 10.32
CA LYS A 182 -17.39 12.48 10.95
C LYS A 182 -16.87 13.67 11.75
N ILE A 183 -15.72 13.52 12.42
CA ILE A 183 -15.13 14.58 13.26
C ILE A 183 -14.41 15.62 12.40
N THR A 184 -13.73 15.18 11.34
CA THR A 184 -12.82 16.00 10.53
C THR A 184 -13.44 16.47 9.22
N ASN A 185 -14.67 16.04 8.92
CA ASN A 185 -15.32 16.19 7.62
C ASN A 185 -14.47 15.64 6.45
N GLY A 186 -13.73 14.56 6.73
CA GLY A 186 -12.79 13.91 5.82
C GLY A 186 -13.37 12.73 5.05
N ASN A 187 -12.50 12.08 4.26
CA ASN A 187 -12.86 10.91 3.46
C ASN A 187 -11.78 9.81 3.47
N TYR A 188 -11.35 9.42 4.67
CA TYR A 188 -10.50 8.26 4.90
C TYR A 188 -11.16 6.98 4.41
N MET A 189 -10.36 6.14 3.74
CA MET A 189 -10.75 4.86 3.15
C MET A 189 -11.95 4.95 2.19
N PHE A 190 -12.26 6.15 1.67
CA PHE A 190 -13.41 6.41 0.82
C PHE A 190 -14.75 5.99 1.45
N LEU A 191 -14.88 6.11 2.78
CA LEU A 191 -16.08 5.71 3.52
C LEU A 191 -17.16 6.79 3.53
N ALA A 192 -16.81 8.05 3.25
CA ALA A 192 -17.77 9.16 3.19
C ALA A 192 -18.30 9.38 1.76
N SER A 193 -17.43 9.25 0.76
CA SER A 193 -17.78 9.37 -0.66
C SER A 193 -16.77 8.65 -1.55
N LYS A 194 -17.16 8.38 -2.80
CA LYS A 194 -16.26 7.85 -3.83
C LYS A 194 -15.25 8.93 -4.26
N PRO A 195 -14.04 8.53 -4.72
CA PRO A 195 -13.10 9.47 -5.32
C PRO A 195 -13.66 10.11 -6.59
N THR A 196 -13.23 11.33 -6.89
CA THR A 196 -13.78 12.16 -7.98
C THR A 196 -13.15 11.90 -9.34
N ASN A 197 -11.98 11.28 -9.41
CA ASN A 197 -11.19 11.05 -10.64
C ASN A 197 -11.56 9.78 -11.42
N GLY A 198 -12.73 9.19 -11.14
CA GLY A 198 -13.15 7.93 -11.74
C GLY A 198 -12.38 6.75 -11.15
N SER A 199 -13.09 5.74 -10.64
CA SER A 199 -12.43 4.59 -10.02
C SER A 199 -13.24 3.31 -10.19
N LEU A 200 -12.65 2.17 -9.81
CA LEU A 200 -13.39 0.90 -9.73
C LEU A 200 -14.64 1.00 -8.85
N LEU A 201 -14.65 1.93 -7.87
CA LEU A 201 -15.79 2.16 -6.99
C LEU A 201 -17.03 2.62 -7.75
N ASP A 202 -16.88 3.24 -8.92
CA ASP A 202 -18.02 3.71 -9.71
C ASP A 202 -18.91 2.57 -10.18
N TYR A 203 -18.32 1.39 -10.42
CA TYR A 203 -19.03 0.17 -10.81
C TYR A 203 -19.69 -0.57 -9.63
N PHE A 204 -19.41 -0.18 -8.39
CA PHE A 204 -19.88 -0.87 -7.18
C PHE A 204 -21.21 -0.33 -6.61
N GLY A 205 -21.92 0.51 -7.36
CA GLY A 205 -23.23 1.04 -6.96
C GLY A 205 -23.15 2.19 -5.94
N PRO A 206 -24.29 2.74 -5.49
CA PRO A 206 -24.32 3.92 -4.60
C PRO A 206 -23.91 3.56 -3.16
N PHE A 207 -23.66 4.58 -2.34
CA PHE A 207 -23.52 4.40 -0.89
C PHE A 207 -24.82 3.78 -0.30
N PRO A 208 -24.75 2.82 0.66
CA PRO A 208 -23.58 2.16 1.22
C PRO A 208 -23.16 0.86 0.49
N PHE A 209 -23.82 0.49 -0.61
CA PHE A 209 -23.59 -0.78 -1.31
C PHE A 209 -22.15 -0.99 -1.78
N TYR A 210 -21.46 0.06 -2.21
CA TYR A 210 -20.07 -0.07 -2.62
C TYR A 210 -19.11 -0.43 -1.46
N ILE A 211 -19.48 -0.13 -0.21
CA ILE A 211 -18.69 -0.50 0.97
C ILE A 211 -18.75 -2.02 1.16
N PHE A 212 -19.93 -2.62 1.01
CA PHE A 212 -20.07 -4.08 1.01
C PHE A 212 -19.29 -4.71 -0.17
N ALA A 213 -19.32 -4.08 -1.35
CA ALA A 213 -18.53 -4.55 -2.49
C ALA A 213 -17.01 -4.49 -2.21
N LEU A 214 -16.54 -3.45 -1.51
CA LEU A 214 -15.16 -3.34 -1.05
C LEU A 214 -14.79 -4.45 -0.06
N GLU A 215 -15.65 -4.75 0.91
CA GLU A 215 -15.40 -5.85 1.87
C GLU A 215 -15.32 -7.21 1.17
N VAL A 216 -16.26 -7.49 0.27
CA VAL A 216 -16.26 -8.73 -0.53
C VAL A 216 -14.99 -8.80 -1.39
N SER A 217 -14.61 -7.69 -2.04
CA SER A 217 -13.39 -7.62 -2.84
C SER A 217 -12.14 -7.88 -1.99
N ALA A 218 -12.06 -7.30 -0.79
CA ALA A 218 -10.97 -7.55 0.14
C ALA A 218 -10.88 -9.02 0.55
N LEU A 219 -12.01 -9.66 0.89
CA LEU A 219 -12.05 -11.08 1.23
C LEU A 219 -11.62 -11.98 0.07
N ILE A 220 -12.08 -11.69 -1.16
CA ILE A 220 -11.66 -12.39 -2.36
C ILE A 220 -10.15 -12.28 -2.53
N MET A 221 -9.59 -11.08 -2.44
CA MET A 221 -8.14 -10.86 -2.56
C MET A 221 -7.36 -11.58 -1.46
N PHE A 222 -7.81 -11.56 -0.21
CA PHE A 222 -7.14 -12.26 0.88
C PHE A 222 -7.13 -13.77 0.65
N PHE A 223 -8.25 -14.32 0.19
CA PHE A 223 -8.36 -15.74 -0.10
C PHE A 223 -7.48 -16.16 -1.29
N LEU A 224 -7.44 -15.36 -2.36
CA LEU A 224 -6.55 -15.57 -3.50
C LEU A 224 -5.08 -15.56 -3.07
N LEU A 225 -4.66 -14.56 -2.31
CA LEU A 225 -3.30 -14.47 -1.77
C LEU A 225 -2.95 -15.69 -0.91
N PHE A 226 -3.86 -16.11 -0.04
CA PHE A 226 -3.68 -17.29 0.79
C PHE A 226 -3.49 -18.56 -0.07
N LEU A 227 -4.35 -18.79 -1.07
CA LEU A 227 -4.29 -19.98 -1.93
C LEU A 227 -3.00 -20.04 -2.77
N ILE A 228 -2.59 -18.91 -3.36
CA ILE A 228 -1.37 -18.83 -4.17
C ILE A 228 -0.15 -19.20 -3.32
N CYS A 229 -0.10 -18.67 -2.08
CA CYS A 229 1.04 -18.89 -1.20
C CYS A 229 1.07 -20.32 -0.62
N ASP A 230 -0.07 -20.82 -0.14
CA ASP A 230 -0.21 -22.13 0.52
C ASP A 230 0.18 -23.29 -0.42
N LYS A 231 -0.29 -23.26 -1.68
CA LYS A 231 -0.14 -24.39 -2.60
C LYS A 231 1.11 -24.36 -3.48
N VAL A 232 1.50 -23.17 -3.94
CA VAL A 232 2.47 -23.03 -5.03
C VAL A 232 3.79 -22.48 -4.49
N LEU A 233 3.72 -21.37 -3.76
CA LEU A 233 4.91 -20.59 -3.45
C LEU A 233 5.73 -21.19 -2.31
N MET A 234 5.09 -21.70 -1.25
CA MET A 234 5.81 -22.34 -0.14
C MET A 234 6.60 -23.58 -0.57
N LYS A 235 6.11 -24.34 -1.56
CA LYS A 235 6.84 -25.48 -2.14
C LYS A 235 8.10 -25.06 -2.90
N LEU A 236 8.12 -23.85 -3.46
CA LEU A 236 9.26 -23.28 -4.18
C LEU A 236 10.28 -22.63 -3.23
N ILE A 237 9.83 -22.10 -2.09
CA ILE A 237 10.69 -21.48 -1.07
C ILE A 237 11.44 -22.53 -0.25
N GLN A 238 10.83 -23.69 0.01
CA GLN A 238 11.41 -24.78 0.82
C GLN A 238 12.37 -25.69 0.05
N LYS A 239 12.57 -25.45 -1.26
CA LYS A 239 13.60 -26.08 -2.09
C LYS A 239 14.80 -25.16 -2.23
#